data_AF-A0A7W3JD38-F1
#
_entry.id   AF-A0A7W3JD38-F1
#
_cell.length_a   1.000
_cell.length_b   1.000
_cell.length_c   1.000
_cell.angle_alpha   90.00
_cell.angle_beta   90.00
_cell.angle_gamma   90.00
#
_symmetry.space_group_name_H-M   'P 1'
#
loop_
_entity.id
_entity.type
_entity.pdbx_description
1 polymer ?
#
loop_
_entity_poly.entity_id
_entity_poly.type
_entity_poly.pdbx_seq_one_letter_code
_entity_poly.pdbx_strand_id
1 'polypeptide(L)'
;MTARTVPPSLSDPYEAADWLLSRHDWPRQLVARVVLPGEDRPHWLDQLADAYTDLAAHTTAWARYEATHRQPGTYATDADWDAWQAAGPTPSDAAHALAVMSGGEQRMCRLIATLHPTDRAHGWHLADLQFDERGAAFFLDWTLVALTALAWEPTARTALHTLMEVTR
;
A
#
# COMPACT_ATOMS: atom_id res chain seq x y z
N MET A 1 21.74 18.08 2.09
CA MET A 1 20.76 18.77 1.24
C MET A 1 20.89 18.22 -0.18
N THR A 2 20.13 17.17 -0.48
CA THR A 2 20.06 16.59 -1.83
C THR A 2 19.21 17.54 -2.69
N ALA A 3 19.71 17.96 -3.85
CA ALA A 3 18.93 18.75 -4.79
C ALA A 3 17.61 18.02 -5.10
N ARG A 4 16.48 18.70 -4.92
CA ARG A 4 15.16 18.10 -5.09
C ARG A 4 14.93 17.86 -6.58
N THR A 5 14.97 16.60 -6.99
CA THR A 5 14.73 16.17 -8.37
C THR A 5 13.25 16.35 -8.73
N VAL A 6 12.98 16.76 -9.97
CA VAL A 6 11.62 16.85 -10.55
C VAL A 6 10.93 15.50 -10.36
N PRO A 7 9.65 15.45 -9.92
CA PRO A 7 8.94 14.19 -9.83
C PRO A 7 8.89 13.50 -11.20
N PRO A 8 9.19 12.20 -11.28
CA PRO A 8 9.08 11.46 -12.52
C PRO A 8 7.62 11.38 -12.97
N SER A 9 7.43 11.14 -14.25
CA SER A 9 6.12 11.00 -14.87
C SER A 9 5.50 9.65 -14.50
N LEU A 10 4.18 9.62 -14.28
CA LEU A 10 3.41 8.36 -14.16
C LEU A 10 3.43 7.47 -15.42
N SER A 11 4.06 7.90 -16.51
CA SER A 11 4.40 7.03 -17.64
C SER A 11 5.37 5.90 -17.24
N ASP A 12 6.15 6.10 -16.17
CA ASP A 12 6.91 5.05 -15.50
C ASP A 12 6.48 4.97 -14.01
N PRO A 13 5.49 4.12 -13.67
CA PRO A 13 4.98 4.01 -12.31
C PRO A 13 6.02 3.48 -11.31
N TYR A 14 6.99 2.68 -11.77
CA TYR A 14 8.03 2.12 -10.91
C TYR A 14 9.05 3.19 -10.54
N GLU A 15 9.47 4.01 -11.52
CA GLU A 15 10.33 5.17 -11.26
C GLU A 15 9.64 6.15 -10.31
N ALA A 16 8.33 6.39 -10.50
CA ALA A 16 7.54 7.23 -9.61
C ALA A 16 7.45 6.70 -8.19
N ALA A 17 7.21 5.41 -8.03
CA ALA A 17 7.15 4.76 -6.74
C ALA A 17 8.52 4.78 -6.04
N ASP A 18 9.61 4.53 -6.77
CA ASP A 18 10.98 4.62 -6.27
C ASP A 18 11.37 6.04 -5.85
N TRP A 19 11.03 7.04 -6.67
CA TRP A 19 11.24 8.45 -6.34
C TRP A 19 10.53 8.82 -5.05
N LEU A 20 9.27 8.40 -4.90
CA LEU A 20 8.48 8.66 -3.70
C LEU A 20 9.10 7.99 -2.47
N LEU A 21 9.44 6.69 -2.54
CA LEU A 21 10.06 5.97 -1.43
C LEU A 21 11.47 6.47 -1.10
N SER A 22 12.23 7.00 -2.06
CA SER A 22 13.56 7.59 -1.80
C SER A 22 13.51 8.83 -0.90
N ARG A 23 12.33 9.45 -0.80
CA ARG A 23 12.12 10.71 -0.07
C ARG A 23 11.46 10.52 1.29
N HIS A 24 10.87 9.35 1.53
CA HIS A 24 10.08 9.07 2.72
C HIS A 24 10.53 7.74 3.36
N ASP A 25 11.36 7.82 4.39
CA ASP A 25 11.95 6.65 5.06
C ASP A 25 10.89 5.74 5.71
N TRP A 26 9.87 6.33 6.34
CA TRP A 26 8.82 5.56 7.00
C TRP A 26 8.00 4.70 6.01
N PRO A 27 7.42 5.26 4.93
CA PRO A 27 6.82 4.47 3.85
C PRO A 27 7.74 3.41 3.26
N ARG A 28 9.04 3.71 3.09
CA ARG A 28 10.03 2.73 2.60
C ARG A 28 10.15 1.53 3.55
N GLN A 29 10.20 1.79 4.86
CA GLN A 29 10.26 0.74 5.89
C GLN A 29 8.98 -0.10 5.92
N LEU A 30 7.81 0.50 5.67
CA LEU A 30 6.55 -0.24 5.58
C LEU A 30 6.54 -1.19 4.38
N VAL A 31 6.91 -0.69 3.19
CA VAL A 31 6.99 -1.52 1.98
C VAL A 31 8.01 -2.64 2.15
N ALA A 32 9.16 -2.38 2.78
CA ALA A 32 10.18 -3.39 3.04
C ALA A 32 9.74 -4.52 3.98
N ARG A 33 8.64 -4.36 4.72
CA ARG A 33 8.04 -5.46 5.51
C ARG A 33 7.22 -6.42 4.65
N VAL A 34 6.74 -5.95 3.50
CA VAL A 34 5.87 -6.72 2.59
C VAL A 34 6.69 -7.33 1.46
N VAL A 35 7.61 -6.55 0.90
CA VAL A 35 8.47 -6.95 -0.23
C VAL A 35 9.65 -7.76 0.32
N LEU A 36 9.74 -9.02 -0.09
CA LEU A 36 10.77 -9.93 0.41
C LEU A 36 12.16 -9.57 -0.16
N PRO A 37 13.23 -9.60 0.66
CA PRO A 37 14.58 -9.32 0.18
C PRO A 37 15.09 -10.44 -0.73
N GLY A 38 15.68 -10.07 -1.87
CA GLY A 38 16.34 -11.01 -2.79
C GLY A 38 15.86 -10.96 -4.25
N GLU A 39 14.84 -10.16 -4.56
CA GLU A 39 14.46 -9.91 -5.94
C GLU A 39 15.11 -8.62 -6.47
N ASP A 40 15.97 -8.77 -7.48
CA ASP A 40 16.50 -7.65 -8.25
C ASP A 40 15.31 -6.97 -8.98
N ARG A 41 15.11 -5.66 -8.75
CA ARG A 41 13.96 -4.85 -9.25
C ARG A 41 13.60 -5.10 -10.73
N PRO A 42 12.30 -5.00 -11.13
CA PRO A 42 11.34 -3.97 -10.67
C PRO A 42 10.03 -4.49 -10.02
N HIS A 43 9.97 -5.73 -9.54
CA HIS A 43 8.70 -6.31 -9.10
C HIS A 43 8.21 -5.92 -7.70
N TRP A 44 8.88 -5.01 -6.98
CA TRP A 44 8.46 -4.69 -5.60
C TRP A 44 7.06 -4.08 -5.55
N LEU A 45 6.71 -3.25 -6.53
CA LEU A 45 5.38 -2.64 -6.62
C LEU A 45 4.33 -3.69 -7.00
N ASP A 46 4.71 -4.67 -7.82
CA ASP A 46 3.87 -5.82 -8.18
C ASP A 46 3.62 -6.69 -6.94
N GLN A 47 4.68 -7.04 -6.18
CA GLN A 47 4.57 -7.79 -4.93
C GLN A 47 3.67 -7.09 -3.91
N LEU A 48 3.73 -5.75 -3.83
CA LEU A 48 2.85 -4.99 -2.95
C LEU A 48 1.38 -5.06 -3.41
N ALA A 49 1.11 -4.97 -4.71
CA ALA A 49 -0.24 -5.12 -5.26
C ALA A 49 -0.76 -6.57 -5.09
N ASP A 50 0.08 -7.56 -5.38
CA ASP A 50 -0.22 -8.98 -5.19
C ASP A 50 -0.52 -9.29 -3.73
N ALA A 51 0.21 -8.70 -2.77
CA ALA A 51 -0.06 -8.87 -1.34
C ALA A 51 -1.46 -8.37 -0.93
N TYR A 52 -1.95 -7.29 -1.53
CA TYR A 52 -3.32 -6.82 -1.29
C TYR A 52 -4.37 -7.73 -1.95
N THR A 53 -4.08 -8.24 -3.14
CA THR A 53 -4.92 -9.23 -3.82
C THR A 53 -5.03 -10.51 -2.99
N ASP A 54 -3.90 -11.01 -2.49
CA ASP A 54 -3.82 -12.16 -1.59
C ASP A 54 -4.56 -11.91 -0.28
N LEU A 55 -4.42 -10.72 0.32
CA LEU A 55 -5.13 -10.37 1.54
C LEU A 55 -6.66 -10.35 1.34
N ALA A 56 -7.13 -9.84 0.21
CA ALA A 56 -8.55 -9.85 -0.15
C ALA A 56 -9.08 -11.27 -0.39
N ALA A 57 -8.30 -12.10 -1.10
CA ALA A 57 -8.60 -13.51 -1.31
C ALA A 57 -8.63 -14.29 0.01
N HIS A 58 -7.67 -14.03 0.90
CA HIS A 58 -7.58 -14.63 2.24
C HIS A 58 -8.79 -14.27 3.11
N THR A 59 -9.18 -12.98 3.13
CA THR A 59 -10.38 -12.53 3.86
C THR A 59 -11.63 -13.23 3.34
N THR A 60 -11.76 -13.38 2.02
CA THR A 60 -12.87 -14.11 1.39
C THR A 60 -12.86 -15.60 1.73
N ALA A 61 -11.67 -16.22 1.75
CA ALA A 61 -11.50 -17.62 2.13
C ALA A 61 -11.89 -17.86 3.58
N TRP A 62 -11.53 -16.96 4.50
CA TRP A 62 -11.93 -17.02 5.91
C TRP A 62 -13.43 -16.92 6.09
N ALA A 63 -14.08 -15.94 5.45
CA ALA A 63 -15.53 -15.81 5.51
C ALA A 63 -16.25 -17.08 5.03
N ARG A 64 -15.71 -17.74 4.00
CA ARG A 64 -16.22 -19.05 3.53
C ARG A 64 -15.94 -20.17 4.53
N TYR A 65 -14.74 -20.20 5.11
CA TYR A 65 -14.36 -21.20 6.11
C TYR A 65 -15.30 -21.12 7.32
N GLU A 66 -15.52 -19.93 7.89
CA GLU A 66 -16.45 -19.69 8.99
C GLU A 66 -17.89 -20.07 8.65
N ALA A 67 -18.33 -19.85 7.40
CA ALA A 67 -19.66 -20.24 6.96
C ALA A 67 -19.86 -21.77 6.83
N THR A 68 -18.77 -22.53 6.68
CA THR A 68 -18.81 -23.98 6.39
C THR A 68 -18.23 -24.84 7.51
N HIS A 69 -17.48 -24.25 8.44
CA HIS A 69 -16.83 -24.91 9.56
C HIS A 69 -17.33 -24.29 10.86
N ARG A 70 -18.01 -25.09 11.67
CA ARG A 70 -18.55 -24.63 12.94
C ARG A 70 -17.42 -24.16 13.86
N GLN A 71 -17.48 -22.90 14.28
CA GLN A 71 -16.60 -22.37 15.32
C GLN A 71 -16.75 -23.18 16.62
N PRO A 72 -15.65 -23.44 17.36
CA PRO A 72 -15.71 -24.05 18.66
C PRO A 72 -16.67 -23.28 19.61
N GLY A 73 -17.44 -24.01 20.40
CA GLY A 73 -18.47 -23.42 21.27
C GLY A 73 -17.90 -22.78 22.54
N THR A 74 -18.78 -22.22 23.36
CA THR A 74 -18.42 -21.55 24.64
C THR A 74 -17.65 -22.42 25.64
N TYR A 75 -17.71 -23.75 25.51
CA TYR A 75 -17.00 -24.70 26.37
C TYR A 75 -15.80 -25.35 25.69
N ALA A 76 -15.39 -24.86 24.52
CA ALA A 76 -14.21 -25.33 23.83
C ALA A 76 -12.94 -24.94 24.59
N THR A 77 -11.93 -25.80 24.51
CA THR A 77 -10.60 -25.53 25.06
C THR A 77 -9.80 -24.64 24.11
N ASP A 78 -8.72 -24.03 24.61
CA ASP A 78 -7.77 -23.29 23.76
C ASP A 78 -7.23 -24.19 22.64
N ALA A 79 -6.99 -25.48 22.91
CA ALA A 79 -6.54 -26.45 21.92
C ALA A 79 -7.57 -26.69 20.80
N ASP A 80 -8.87 -26.65 21.11
CA ASP A 80 -9.93 -26.78 20.10
C ASP A 80 -9.99 -25.52 19.21
N TRP A 81 -9.77 -24.35 19.79
CA TRP A 81 -9.65 -23.08 19.06
C TRP A 81 -8.41 -23.03 18.19
N ASP A 82 -7.25 -23.42 18.72
CA ASP A 82 -5.99 -23.48 17.99
C ASP A 82 -6.07 -24.46 16.82
N ALA A 83 -6.67 -25.65 17.03
CA ALA A 83 -6.84 -26.65 15.97
C ALA A 83 -7.78 -26.15 14.86
N TRP A 84 -8.87 -25.47 15.22
CA TRP A 84 -9.77 -24.85 14.25
C TRP A 84 -9.07 -23.73 13.47
N GLN A 85 -8.34 -22.86 14.16
CA GLN A 85 -7.61 -21.76 13.51
C GLN A 85 -6.49 -22.28 12.59
N ALA A 86 -5.74 -23.30 13.02
CA ALA A 86 -4.68 -23.93 12.25
C ALA A 86 -5.20 -24.69 11.01
N ALA A 87 -6.46 -25.15 11.04
CA ALA A 87 -7.13 -25.75 9.88
C ALA A 87 -7.72 -24.71 8.92
N GLY A 88 -7.73 -23.44 9.29
CA GLY A 88 -8.24 -22.34 8.48
C GLY A 88 -7.31 -21.98 7.31
N PRO A 89 -7.76 -21.09 6.41
CA PRO A 89 -6.92 -20.54 5.36
C PRO A 89 -5.67 -19.87 5.93
N THR A 90 -4.54 -20.01 5.25
CA THR A 90 -3.28 -19.33 5.59
C THR A 90 -2.99 -18.28 4.51
N PRO A 91 -2.65 -17.03 4.87
CA PRO A 91 -2.26 -16.02 3.89
C PRO A 91 -0.83 -16.27 3.41
N SER A 92 -0.44 -15.64 2.30
CA SER A 92 0.99 -15.52 1.95
C SER A 92 1.71 -14.66 2.99
N ASP A 93 3.04 -14.79 3.09
CA ASP A 93 3.84 -14.01 4.04
C ASP A 93 3.67 -12.49 3.83
N ALA A 94 3.58 -12.05 2.57
CA ALA A 94 3.36 -10.65 2.21
C ALA A 94 1.96 -10.15 2.63
N ALA A 95 0.92 -10.95 2.41
CA ALA A 95 -0.43 -10.64 2.88
C ALA A 95 -0.53 -10.65 4.41
N HIS A 96 0.17 -11.57 5.08
CA HIS A 96 0.28 -11.59 6.54
C HIS A 96 0.93 -10.31 7.08
N ALA A 97 2.03 -9.88 6.46
CA ALA A 97 2.73 -8.65 6.82
C ALA A 97 1.82 -7.42 6.73
N LEU A 98 0.94 -7.35 5.72
CA LEU A 98 -0.09 -6.31 5.62
C LEU A 98 -1.18 -6.45 6.69
N ALA A 99 -1.66 -7.67 6.96
CA ALA A 99 -2.75 -7.91 7.90
C ALA A 99 -2.43 -7.47 9.34
N VAL A 100 -1.16 -7.59 9.76
CA VAL A 100 -0.71 -7.21 11.10
C VAL A 100 -0.32 -5.73 11.23
N MET A 101 -0.34 -4.96 10.14
CA MET A 101 -0.12 -3.52 10.18
C MET A 101 -1.30 -2.79 10.83
N SER A 102 -1.00 -1.67 11.49
CA SER A 102 -2.03 -0.73 11.94
C SER A 102 -2.81 -0.17 10.74
N GLY A 103 -4.03 0.30 10.96
CA GLY A 103 -4.85 0.86 9.89
C GLY A 103 -4.18 2.03 9.15
N GLY A 104 -3.36 2.84 9.82
CA GLY A 104 -2.62 3.93 9.18
C GLY A 104 -1.51 3.44 8.25
N GLU A 105 -0.76 2.42 8.67
CA GLU A 105 0.27 1.77 7.85
C GLU A 105 -0.34 1.08 6.63
N GLN A 106 -1.45 0.36 6.80
CA GLN A 106 -2.18 -0.27 5.69
C GLN A 106 -2.68 0.76 4.68
N ARG A 107 -3.16 1.93 5.13
CA ARG A 107 -3.60 3.00 4.22
C ARG A 107 -2.44 3.64 3.47
N MET A 108 -1.28 3.77 4.10
CA MET A 108 -0.06 4.24 3.45
C MET A 108 0.43 3.27 2.37
N CYS A 109 0.55 1.98 2.69
CA CYS A 109 0.89 0.93 1.72
C CYS A 109 -0.11 0.88 0.56
N ARG A 110 -1.41 1.05 0.84
CA ARG A 110 -2.47 1.07 -0.18
C ARG A 110 -2.33 2.28 -1.11
N LEU A 111 -2.02 3.45 -0.55
CA LEU A 111 -1.77 4.66 -1.35
C LEU A 111 -0.56 4.45 -2.29
N ILE A 112 0.51 3.81 -1.83
CA ILE A 112 1.66 3.46 -2.69
C ILE A 112 1.23 2.48 -3.80
N ALA A 113 0.47 1.45 -3.45
CA ALA A 113 -0.02 0.45 -4.41
C ALA A 113 -0.87 1.07 -5.53
N THR A 114 -1.51 2.23 -5.32
CA THR A 114 -2.25 2.93 -6.40
C THR A 114 -1.37 3.41 -7.56
N LEU A 115 -0.06 3.46 -7.38
CA LEU A 115 0.88 3.75 -8.47
C LEU A 115 1.01 2.58 -9.45
N HIS A 116 0.64 1.36 -9.04
CA HIS A 116 0.74 0.19 -9.89
C HIS A 116 -0.13 0.33 -11.16
N PRO A 117 0.40 0.06 -12.36
CA PRO A 117 -0.24 0.42 -13.62
C PRO A 117 -1.57 -0.31 -13.87
N THR A 118 -1.69 -1.55 -13.40
CA THR A 118 -2.89 -2.38 -13.60
C THR A 118 -3.76 -2.47 -12.36
N ASP A 119 -3.26 -2.05 -11.19
CA ASP A 119 -3.99 -2.14 -9.92
C ASP A 119 -4.46 -0.76 -9.45
N ARG A 120 -5.45 -0.25 -10.19
CA ARG A 120 -6.32 0.83 -9.69
C ARG A 120 -7.46 0.29 -8.82
N ALA A 121 -7.49 -1.03 -8.56
CA ALA A 121 -8.65 -1.75 -8.06
C ALA A 121 -8.73 -1.78 -6.53
N HIS A 122 -7.63 -1.49 -5.81
CA HIS A 122 -7.63 -1.48 -4.35
C HIS A 122 -8.41 -0.31 -3.70
N GLY A 123 -9.15 0.48 -4.48
CA GLY A 123 -10.19 1.39 -3.97
C GLY A 123 -9.69 2.25 -2.81
N TRP A 124 -8.65 3.05 -3.05
CA TRP A 124 -8.22 4.03 -2.07
C TRP A 124 -9.18 5.23 -2.07
N HIS A 125 -9.58 5.71 -0.89
CA HIS A 125 -10.51 6.83 -0.75
C HIS A 125 -9.86 8.01 -0.03
N LEU A 126 -10.22 9.25 -0.37
CA LEU A 126 -9.72 10.44 0.35
C LEU A 126 -10.06 10.43 1.84
N ALA A 127 -11.12 9.74 2.26
CA ALA A 127 -11.46 9.58 3.67
C ALA A 127 -10.49 8.64 4.44
N ASP A 128 -9.65 7.89 3.72
CA ASP A 128 -8.57 7.09 4.30
C ASP A 128 -7.40 7.99 4.80
N LEU A 129 -7.44 9.28 4.47
CA LEU A 129 -6.47 10.28 4.90
C LEU A 129 -6.65 10.65 6.37
N GLN A 130 -5.94 9.97 7.25
CA GLN A 130 -5.60 10.49 8.58
C GLN A 130 -4.09 10.54 8.70
N PHE A 131 -3.52 11.68 8.31
CA PHE A 131 -2.08 11.86 8.30
C PHE A 131 -1.63 12.73 9.47
N ASP A 132 -0.62 12.22 10.18
CA ASP A 132 0.29 13.06 10.93
C ASP A 132 1.15 13.88 9.93
N GLU A 133 2.06 14.71 10.45
CA GLU A 133 2.93 15.54 9.61
C GLU A 133 3.72 14.73 8.56
N ARG A 134 4.12 13.50 8.91
CA ARG A 134 4.84 12.59 8.01
C ARG A 134 3.97 12.10 6.87
N GLY A 135 2.74 11.70 7.16
CA GLY A 135 1.77 11.30 6.14
C GLY A 135 1.38 12.46 5.20
N ALA A 136 1.30 13.69 5.72
CA ALA A 136 0.97 14.87 4.91
C ALA A 136 2.08 15.19 3.91
N ALA A 137 3.35 15.11 4.34
CA ALA A 137 4.50 15.28 3.46
C ALA A 137 4.54 14.24 2.34
N PHE A 138 4.24 12.97 2.68
CA PHE A 138 4.14 11.90 1.69
C PHE A 138 3.03 12.17 0.68
N PHE A 139 1.84 12.56 1.15
CA PHE A 139 0.70 12.84 0.29
C PHE A 139 0.96 13.97 -0.71
N LEU A 140 1.67 15.02 -0.28
CA LEU A 140 2.05 16.11 -1.16
C LEU A 140 2.95 15.63 -2.28
N ASP A 141 3.98 14.84 -1.97
CA ASP A 141 4.87 14.27 -2.98
C ASP A 141 4.15 13.24 -3.89
N TRP A 142 3.22 12.44 -3.35
CA TRP A 142 2.36 11.57 -4.15
C TRP A 142 1.45 12.37 -5.09
N THR A 143 0.91 13.50 -4.62
CA THR A 143 0.06 14.40 -5.44
C THR A 143 0.89 15.05 -6.56
N LEU A 144 2.15 15.42 -6.29
CA LEU A 144 3.07 15.89 -7.32
C LEU A 144 3.24 14.85 -8.43
N VAL A 145 3.49 13.58 -8.05
CA VAL A 145 3.57 12.46 -9.00
C VAL A 145 2.25 12.32 -9.78
N ALA A 146 1.10 12.31 -9.10
CA ALA A 146 -0.20 12.18 -9.75
C ALA A 146 -0.50 13.28 -10.77
N LEU A 147 -0.14 14.53 -10.45
CA LEU A 147 -0.34 15.68 -11.33
C LEU A 147 0.54 15.67 -12.57
N THR A 148 1.68 14.95 -12.56
CA THR A 148 2.51 14.82 -13.77
C THR A 148 1.74 14.17 -14.94
N ALA A 149 0.84 13.22 -14.65
CA ALA A 149 -0.02 12.59 -15.66
C ALA A 149 -1.01 13.57 -16.32
N LEU A 150 -1.28 14.68 -15.65
CA LEU A 150 -2.21 15.71 -16.09
C LEU A 150 -1.48 16.98 -16.54
N ALA A 151 -0.15 17.00 -16.64
CA ALA A 151 0.62 18.22 -16.94
C ALA A 151 0.32 18.84 -18.32
N TRP A 152 -0.37 18.10 -19.20
CA TRP A 152 -0.93 18.61 -20.45
C TRP A 152 -2.10 19.58 -20.22
N GLU A 153 -2.86 19.44 -19.12
CA GLU A 153 -3.91 20.36 -18.69
C GLU A 153 -3.33 21.63 -18.02
N PRO A 154 -3.72 22.85 -18.46
CA PRO A 154 -3.21 24.09 -17.89
C PRO A 154 -3.42 24.23 -16.38
N THR A 155 -4.59 23.81 -15.88
CA THR A 155 -4.93 23.88 -14.44
C THR A 155 -4.04 22.96 -13.61
N ALA A 156 -3.80 21.73 -14.09
CA ALA A 156 -2.93 20.78 -13.42
C ALA A 156 -1.46 21.24 -13.44
N ARG A 157 -1.02 21.87 -14.53
CA ARG A 157 0.32 22.47 -14.62
C ARG A 157 0.52 23.60 -13.62
N THR A 158 -0.47 24.49 -13.47
CA THR A 158 -0.45 25.55 -12.45
C THR A 158 -0.42 24.95 -11.05
N ALA A 159 -1.27 23.96 -10.77
CA ALA A 159 -1.29 23.27 -9.48
C ALA A 159 0.04 22.58 -9.16
N LEU A 160 0.65 21.90 -10.15
CA LEU A 160 1.97 21.27 -10.02
C LEU A 160 3.03 22.31 -9.66
N HIS A 161 3.07 23.44 -10.35
CA HIS A 161 4.03 24.52 -10.05
C HIS A 161 3.84 25.07 -8.63
N THR A 162 2.60 25.36 -8.23
CA THR A 162 2.28 25.85 -6.89
C THR A 162 2.67 24.85 -5.80
N LEU A 163 2.38 23.55 -6.00
CA LEU A 163 2.78 22.52 -5.04
C LEU A 163 4.30 22.37 -4.97
N MET A 164 5.01 22.47 -6.10
CA MET A 164 6.48 22.49 -6.11
C MET A 164 7.06 23.71 -5.39
N GLU A 165 6.34 24.82 -5.27
CA GLU A 165 6.74 26.01 -4.49
C GLU A 165 6.46 25.84 -3.00
N VAL A 166 5.28 25.33 -2.62
CA VAL A 166 4.88 25.12 -1.22
C VAL A 166 5.70 24.02 -0.56
N THR A 167 6.15 23.04 -1.35
CA THR A 167 7.00 21.98 -0.84
C THR A 167 8.47 22.39 -0.69
N ARG A 168 8.91 23.58 -1.15
CA ARG A 168 10.30 24.09 -0.99
C ARG A 168 10.70 24.26 0.48
#